data_AF-A0A7X7TNU7-F1
#
_entry.id   AF-A0A7X7TNU7-F1
#
_cell.length_a   1.000
_cell.length_b   1.000
_cell.length_c   1.000
_cell.angle_alpha   90.00
_cell.angle_beta   90.00
_cell.angle_gamma   90.00
#
_symmetry.space_group_name_H-M   'P 1'
#
loop_
_entity.id
_entity.type
_entity.pdbx_description
1 polymer ?
#
loop_
_entity_poly.entity_id
_entity_poly.type
_entity_poly.pdbx_seq_one_letter_code
_entity_poly.pdbx_strand_id
1 'polypeptide(L)'
;MVVTYIYHSGYAIEFDDFSILIDFHSDVKRDEKTYWVKDYLLGKQNDLYVLCTHSHPDHFNPEILLWKKEKPNIHYIFSEELLLSQKALPEDAYYLDKGDVYEDKHIRIEAFGSTDVGNSFLFT
;
A
#
# COMPACT_ATOMS: atom_id res chain seq x y z
N MET A 1 13.22 11.56 -0.98
CA MET A 1 12.68 10.23 -0.61
C MET A 1 13.17 9.85 0.77
N VAL A 2 12.26 9.47 1.66
CA VAL A 2 12.56 8.89 2.98
C VAL A 2 11.84 7.54 3.08
N VAL A 3 12.54 6.50 3.50
CA VAL A 3 11.96 5.17 3.74
C VAL A 3 11.91 4.95 5.24
N THR A 4 10.71 4.68 5.75
CA THR A 4 10.47 4.45 7.17
C THR A 4 9.85 3.07 7.37
N TYR A 5 10.54 2.24 8.15
CA TYR A 5 9.96 1.02 8.69
C TYR A 5 8.91 1.39 9.74
N ILE A 6 7.69 0.86 9.59
CA ILE A 6 6.60 1.09 10.53
C ILE A 6 6.49 -0.13 11.46
N TYR A 7 6.05 -1.26 10.91
CA TYR A 7 5.79 -2.46 11.71
C TYR A 7 5.60 -3.70 10.83
N HIS A 8 6.14 -4.84 11.25
CA HIS A 8 6.09 -6.12 10.54
C HIS A 8 6.70 -6.05 9.14
N SER A 9 5.88 -6.15 8.09
CA SER A 9 6.29 -6.00 6.70
C SER A 9 6.02 -4.58 6.19
N GLY A 10 5.48 -3.73 7.07
CA GLY A 10 4.97 -2.41 6.75
C GLY A 10 6.03 -1.33 6.61
N TYR A 11 6.05 -0.66 5.47
CA TYR A 11 6.91 0.50 5.20
C TYR A 11 6.10 1.69 4.69
N ALA A 12 6.45 2.89 5.16
CA ALA A 12 6.06 4.13 4.51
C ALA A 12 7.24 4.71 3.74
N ILE A 13 7.02 5.09 2.49
CA ILE A 13 7.99 5.75 1.63
C ILE A 13 7.44 7.13 1.27
N GLU A 14 8.13 8.17 1.69
CA GLU A 14 7.69 9.55 1.50
C GLU A 14 8.54 10.25 0.44
N PHE A 15 7.85 10.80 -0.56
CA PHE A 15 8.38 11.71 -1.57
C PHE A 15 7.84 13.12 -1.30
N ASP A 16 8.28 14.09 -2.09
CA ASP A 16 7.87 15.50 -1.90
C ASP A 16 6.36 15.67 -2.14
N ASP A 17 5.81 15.02 -3.17
CA ASP A 17 4.43 15.24 -3.63
C ASP A 17 3.48 14.04 -3.41
N PHE A 18 3.97 12.91 -2.92
CA PHE A 18 3.16 11.72 -2.63
C PHE A 18 3.80 10.83 -1.57
N SER A 19 3.07 9.82 -1.11
CA SER A 19 3.59 8.81 -0.19
C SER A 19 3.10 7.43 -0.58
N ILE A 20 3.89 6.41 -0.25
CA ILE A 20 3.58 5.01 -0.47
C ILE A 20 3.50 4.33 0.90
N LEU A 21 2.49 3.49 1.13
CA LEU A 21 2.40 2.57 2.25
C LEU A 21 2.35 1.14 1.69
N ILE A 22 3.28 0.30 2.09
CA ILE A 22 3.39 -1.08 1.60
C ILE A 22 3.13 -2.03 2.78
N ASP A 23 2.39 -3.11 2.53
CA ASP A 23 2.19 -4.26 3.43
C ASP A 23 1.76 -3.87 4.85
N PHE A 24 0.68 -3.08 4.92
CA PHE A 24 0.12 -2.64 6.19
C PHE A 24 -0.54 -3.79 6.96
N HIS A 25 0.07 -4.16 8.09
CA HIS A 25 -0.50 -5.07 9.07
C HIS A 25 -1.34 -4.33 10.14
N SER A 26 -0.74 -3.37 10.84
CA SER A 26 -1.42 -2.59 11.88
C SER A 26 -0.76 -1.23 12.08
N ASP A 27 -1.55 -0.25 12.52
CA ASP A 27 -1.03 1.08 12.82
C ASP A 27 -0.26 1.08 14.14
N VAL A 28 0.84 1.83 14.19
CA VAL A 28 1.70 1.94 15.36
C VAL A 28 2.02 3.39 15.65
N LYS A 29 2.46 3.64 16.89
CA LYS A 29 2.83 4.98 17.33
C LYS A 29 3.98 5.52 16.48
N ARG A 30 3.79 6.72 15.97
CA ARG A 30 4.82 7.54 15.33
C ARG A 30 5.60 8.35 16.37
N ASP A 31 4.91 8.82 17.40
CA ASP A 31 5.48 9.47 18.57
C ASP A 31 4.63 9.19 19.83
N GLU A 32 4.83 9.94 20.91
CA GLU A 32 4.10 9.77 22.17
C GLU A 32 2.57 9.91 22.02
N LYS A 33 2.11 10.71 21.05
CA LYS A 33 0.72 11.16 20.90
C LYS A 33 0.06 10.71 19.60
N THR A 34 0.84 10.47 18.55
CA THR A 34 0.31 10.22 17.20
C THR A 34 0.71 8.84 16.66
N TYR A 35 -0.08 8.35 15.72
CA TYR A 35 0.15 7.13 14.96
C TYR A 35 0.58 7.42 13.51
N TRP A 36 1.23 6.45 12.87
CA TRP A 36 1.76 6.62 11.52
C TRP A 36 0.67 6.79 10.47
N VAL A 37 -0.41 6.01 10.54
CA VAL A 37 -1.42 6.02 9.50
C VAL A 37 -2.56 6.97 9.82
N LYS A 38 -3.32 6.70 10.89
CA LYS A 38 -4.58 7.43 11.15
C LYS A 38 -4.37 8.91 11.46
N ASP A 39 -3.28 9.26 12.15
CA ASP A 39 -3.02 10.64 12.59
C ASP A 39 -2.07 11.40 11.65
N TYR A 40 -1.37 10.71 10.75
CA TYR A 40 -0.36 11.31 9.88
C TYR A 40 -0.62 11.07 8.40
N LEU A 41 -0.42 9.85 7.87
CA LEU A 41 -0.53 9.60 6.42
C LEU A 41 -1.92 9.90 5.85
N LEU A 42 -3.00 9.56 6.56
CA LEU A 42 -4.37 9.85 6.11
C LEU A 42 -4.68 11.35 6.10
N GLY A 43 -4.00 12.15 6.94
CA GLY A 43 -4.18 13.60 7.02
C GLY A 43 -3.35 14.41 6.00
N LYS A 44 -2.44 13.78 5.26
CA LYS A 44 -1.64 14.47 4.23
C LYS A 44 -2.51 14.86 3.05
N GLN A 45 -2.29 16.06 2.50
CA GLN A 45 -3.00 16.55 1.30
C GLN A 45 -2.57 15.79 0.03
N ASN A 46 -1.33 15.33 -0.01
CA ASN A 46 -0.70 14.64 -1.13
C ASN A 46 -1.28 13.24 -1.38
N ASP A 47 -1.10 12.70 -2.59
CA ASP A 47 -1.54 11.35 -2.96
C ASP A 47 -0.93 10.27 -2.03
N LEU A 48 -1.73 9.27 -1.66
CA LEU A 48 -1.26 8.08 -0.91
C LEU A 48 -1.50 6.83 -1.74
N TYR A 49 -0.42 6.13 -2.08
CA TYR A 49 -0.45 4.83 -2.74
C TYR A 49 -0.35 3.74 -1.68
N VAL A 50 -1.32 2.84 -1.61
CA VAL A 50 -1.29 1.69 -0.70
C VAL A 50 -1.06 0.44 -1.52
N LEU A 51 0.04 -0.26 -1.25
CA LEU A 51 0.42 -1.50 -1.90
C LEU A 51 0.35 -2.68 -0.94
N CYS A 52 0.02 -3.85 -1.49
CA CYS A 52 0.04 -5.10 -0.77
C CYS A 52 0.58 -6.21 -1.67
N THR A 53 1.63 -6.88 -1.20
CA THR A 53 2.37 -7.91 -1.94
C THR A 53 1.59 -9.22 -2.03
N HIS A 54 0.88 -9.60 -0.97
CA HIS A 54 0.09 -10.82 -0.90
C HIS A 54 -0.83 -10.85 0.33
N SER A 55 -1.72 -11.83 0.36
CA SER A 55 -2.90 -11.86 1.21
C SER A 55 -2.62 -12.25 2.68
N HIS A 56 -1.40 -12.60 3.07
CA HIS A 56 -1.14 -13.06 4.45
C HIS A 56 -1.45 -11.96 5.50
N PRO A 57 -1.98 -12.33 6.69
CA PRO A 57 -2.48 -11.35 7.66
C PRO A 57 -1.44 -10.37 8.21
N ASP A 58 -0.17 -10.72 8.11
CA ASP A 58 0.99 -9.94 8.50
C ASP A 58 1.50 -8.99 7.39
N HIS A 59 0.86 -9.04 6.22
CA HIS A 59 1.05 -8.14 5.08
C HIS A 59 -0.24 -7.37 4.71
N PHE A 60 -1.41 -7.97 4.92
CA PHE A 60 -2.70 -7.40 4.54
C PHE A 60 -3.65 -7.28 5.73
N ASN A 61 -4.18 -6.07 5.92
CA ASN A 61 -5.30 -5.80 6.80
C ASN A 61 -6.45 -5.14 6.01
N PRO A 62 -7.66 -5.75 5.94
CA PRO A 62 -8.77 -5.20 5.17
C PRO A 62 -9.29 -3.84 5.67
N GLU A 63 -8.90 -3.40 6.87
CA GLU A 63 -9.24 -2.06 7.36
C GLU A 63 -8.74 -0.95 6.43
N ILE A 64 -7.66 -1.19 5.67
CA ILE A 64 -7.11 -0.20 4.74
C ILE A 64 -8.15 0.27 3.73
N LEU A 65 -9.05 -0.62 3.31
CA LEU A 65 -10.08 -0.35 2.30
C LEU A 65 -11.16 0.63 2.79
N LEU A 66 -11.26 0.84 4.10
CA LEU A 66 -12.19 1.80 4.69
C LEU A 66 -11.68 3.24 4.53
N TRP A 67 -10.37 3.44 4.38
CA TRP A 67 -9.75 4.77 4.35
C TRP A 67 -10.14 5.59 3.13
N LYS A 68 -10.65 4.98 2.07
CA LYS A 68 -11.20 5.71 0.90
C LYS A 68 -12.33 6.69 1.27
N LYS A 69 -12.98 6.48 2.42
CA LYS A 69 -14.00 7.40 2.96
C LYS A 69 -13.40 8.67 3.57
N GLU A 70 -12.18 8.58 4.09
CA GLU A 70 -11.49 9.66 4.82
C GLU A 70 -10.51 10.41 3.93
N LYS A 71 -9.83 9.67 3.03
CA LYS A 71 -8.84 10.20 2.10
C LYS A 71 -9.26 9.87 0.66
N PRO A 72 -9.87 10.81 -0.09
CA PRO A 72 -10.36 10.55 -1.44
C PRO A 72 -9.24 10.39 -2.48
N ASN A 73 -8.03 10.87 -2.18
CA ASN A 73 -6.85 10.75 -3.04
C ASN A 73 -5.92 9.61 -2.58
N ILE A 74 -6.53 8.46 -2.33
CA ILE A 74 -5.85 7.21 -2.02
C ILE A 74 -5.96 6.26 -3.22
N HIS A 75 -4.87 5.59 -3.55
CA HIS A 75 -4.78 4.68 -4.69
C HIS A 75 -4.33 3.32 -4.17
N TYR A 76 -5.17 2.29 -4.33
CA TYR A 76 -4.80 0.92 -3.93
C TYR A 76 -4.26 0.16 -5.14
N ILE A 77 -3.02 -0.34 -5.03
CA ILE A 77 -2.39 -1.17 -6.06
C ILE A 77 -1.92 -2.47 -5.42
N PHE A 78 -2.59 -3.58 -5.70
CA PHE A 78 -2.33 -4.86 -5.06
C PHE A 78 -1.81 -5.90 -6.03
N SER A 79 -1.13 -6.92 -5.51
CA SER A 79 -0.91 -8.17 -6.25
C SER A 79 -2.25 -8.80 -6.65
N GLU A 80 -2.34 -9.37 -7.85
CA GLU A 80 -3.52 -10.14 -8.29
C GLU A 80 -3.85 -11.30 -7.32
N GLU A 81 -2.84 -11.83 -6.62
CA GLU A 81 -3.06 -12.86 -5.59
C GLU A 81 -4.06 -12.41 -4.52
N LEU A 82 -4.12 -11.12 -4.16
CA LEU A 82 -5.12 -10.62 -3.20
C LEU A 82 -6.55 -10.81 -3.71
N LEU A 83 -6.79 -10.57 -5.00
CA LEU A 83 -8.08 -10.77 -5.63
C LEU A 83 -8.44 -12.27 -5.65
N LEU A 84 -7.49 -13.12 -6.05
CA LEU A 84 -7.67 -14.57 -6.09
C LEU A 84 -7.90 -15.18 -4.70
N SER A 85 -7.30 -14.60 -3.66
CA SER A 85 -7.49 -15.00 -2.26
C SER A 85 -8.88 -14.67 -1.69
N GLN A 86 -9.68 -13.88 -2.43
CA GLN A 86 -10.99 -13.36 -2.01
C GLN A 86 -10.97 -12.48 -0.75
N LYS A 87 -9.81 -11.92 -0.39
CA LYS A 87 -9.68 -10.97 0.72
C LYS A 87 -9.96 -9.52 0.33
N ALA A 88 -10.05 -9.23 -0.96
CA ALA A 88 -10.45 -7.94 -1.52
C ALA A 88 -11.37 -8.15 -2.74
N LEU A 89 -12.18 -7.15 -3.08
CA LEU A 89 -13.11 -7.21 -4.21
C LEU A 89 -12.50 -6.62 -5.48
N PRO A 90 -12.97 -6.99 -6.69
CA PRO A 90 -12.48 -6.44 -7.95
C PRO A 90 -12.44 -4.90 -8.01
N GLU A 91 -13.39 -4.22 -7.34
CA GLU A 91 -13.50 -2.76 -7.30
C GLU A 91 -12.62 -2.07 -6.25
N ASP A 92 -11.95 -2.82 -5.38
CA ASP A 92 -11.21 -2.24 -4.25
C ASP A 92 -9.82 -1.70 -4.63
N ALA A 93 -9.20 -2.23 -5.68
CA ALA A 93 -7.83 -1.89 -6.06
C ALA A 93 -7.56 -2.08 -7.55
N TYR A 94 -6.46 -1.51 -8.03
CA TYR A 94 -5.82 -1.92 -9.27
C TYR A 94 -4.96 -3.16 -8.97
N TYR A 95 -5.25 -4.28 -9.64
CA TYR A 95 -4.54 -5.53 -9.43
C TYR A 95 -3.46 -5.71 -10.49
N LEU A 96 -2.25 -6.08 -10.06
CA LEU A 96 -1.10 -6.35 -10.93
C LEU A 96 -0.75 -7.84 -10.85
N ASP A 97 -0.71 -8.54 -11.97
CA ASP A 97 -0.04 -9.83 -12.11
C ASP A 97 1.46 -9.62 -12.45
N LYS A 98 2.25 -10.68 -12.42
CA LYS A 98 3.65 -10.67 -12.78
C LYS A 98 3.85 -10.13 -14.21
N GLY A 99 4.64 -9.07 -14.31
CA GLY A 99 4.98 -8.39 -15.55
C GLY A 99 4.06 -7.21 -15.87
N ASP A 100 2.98 -7.01 -15.08
CA ASP A 100 2.12 -5.86 -15.24
C ASP A 100 2.77 -4.59 -14.72
N VAL A 101 2.28 -3.47 -15.27
CA VAL A 101 2.72 -2.13 -14.93
C VAL A 101 1.51 -1.28 -14.59
N TYR A 102 1.59 -0.59 -13.46
CA TYR A 102 0.75 0.56 -13.15
C TYR A 102 1.57 1.84 -13.36
N GLU A 103 0.98 2.85 -13.98
CA GLU A 103 1.65 4.13 -14.20
C GLU A 103 0.66 5.28 -14.16
N ASP A 104 1.04 6.35 -13.47
CA ASP A 104 0.33 7.61 -13.46
C ASP A 104 1.30 8.81 -13.52
N LYS A 105 0.81 10.02 -13.22
CA LYS A 105 1.61 11.26 -13.22
C LYS A 105 2.77 11.27 -12.20
N HIS A 106 2.74 10.42 -11.18
CA HIS A 106 3.68 10.43 -10.05
C HIS A 106 4.61 9.24 -10.04
N ILE A 107 4.10 8.05 -10.37
CA ILE A 107 4.83 6.81 -10.14
C ILE A 107 4.58 5.81 -11.25
N ARG A 108 5.64 5.09 -11.61
CA ARG A 108 5.53 3.84 -12.36
C ARG A 108 5.90 2.67 -11.44
N ILE A 109 5.02 1.66 -11.42
CA ILE A 109 5.12 0.47 -10.58
C ILE A 109 5.12 -0.76 -11.47
N GLU A 110 6.20 -1.54 -11.42
CA GLU A 110 6.30 -2.80 -12.16
C GLU A 110 6.26 -3.98 -11.19
N ALA A 111 5.36 -4.93 -11.46
CA ALA A 111 5.19 -6.12 -10.65
C ALA A 111 6.07 -7.26 -11.18
N PHE A 112 6.85 -7.87 -10.29
CA PHE A 112 7.64 -9.05 -10.56
C PHE A 112 7.17 -10.21 -9.68
N GLY A 113 7.33 -11.44 -10.17
CA GLY A 113 6.99 -12.62 -9.39
C GLY A 113 7.89 -12.78 -8.17
N SER A 114 7.33 -13.34 -7.10
CA SER A 114 8.05 -13.80 -5.92
C SER A 114 8.34 -15.31 -5.99
N THR A 115 9.27 -15.81 -5.17
CA THR A 115 9.38 -17.26 -4.89
C THR A 115 8.35 -17.73 -3.86
N ASP A 116 7.75 -16.79 -3.14
CA ASP A 116 6.56 -16.99 -2.31
C ASP A 116 5.28 -16.60 -3.09
N VAL A 117 4.13 -16.55 -2.41
CA VAL A 117 2.88 -16.03 -2.96
C VAL A 117 2.97 -14.53 -3.28
N GLY A 118 2.19 -14.12 -4.29
CA GLY A 118 2.07 -12.73 -4.72
C GLY A 118 3.30 -12.16 -5.43
N ASN A 119 3.45 -10.84 -5.33
CA ASN A 119 4.37 -10.06 -6.16
C ASN A 119 5.36 -9.23 -5.35
N SER A 120 6.45 -8.88 -6.01
CA SER A 120 7.40 -7.82 -5.60
C SER A 120 7.24 -6.63 -6.54
N PHE A 121 7.58 -5.43 -6.07
CA PHE A 121 7.36 -4.19 -6.81
C PHE A 121 8.64 -3.39 -7.01
N LEU A 122 8.82 -2.86 -8.22
CA LEU A 122 9.81 -1.83 -8.52
C LEU A 122 9.10 -0.49 -8.72
N PHE A 123 9.58 0.55 -8.03
CA PHE A 123 9.11 1.92 -8.16
C PHE A 123 10.11 2.74 -8.97
N THR A 124 9.64 3.47 -9.99
CA THR A 124 10.44 4.38 -10.82
C THR A 124 9.75 5.70 -11.05
#